data_AF-A0A9P5B9C9-F1
#
_entry.id   AF-A0A9P5B9C9-F1
#
_cell.length_a   1.000
_cell.length_b   1.000
_cell.length_c   1.000
_cell.angle_alpha   90.00
_cell.angle_beta   90.00
_cell.angle_gamma   90.00
#
_symmetry.space_group_name_H-M   'P 1'
#
loop_
_entity.id
_entity.type
_entity.pdbx_description
1 polymer ?
#
loop_
_entity_poly.entity_id
_entity_poly.type
_entity_poly.pdbx_seq_one_letter_code
_entity_poly.pdbx_strand_id
1 'polypeptide(L)'
;MKTITLTQDVGNASYSLQVRKFIPQPGDSLERTWNTADGVKANPCASYALANMRETSKVFVNFVDTYIKTFIDHCIIVEDPLLFMTYQMAFKHSRLSAIKDERVLLNSVLCLWDWDPTAGNYRKYLAPPVLQAQIESLTTSMILLPMQKEARYWNHEIVERFHSGARTMLAYFHYCNKGGHPFSMDWTRPANVAFAELGPQQVDFIKETVKLIQDKRSHFETIKLKEDFDDDYYFIAQLYDLHWIPLHTI
;
A
#
# COMPACT_ATOMS: atom_id res chain seq x y z
N MET A 1 28.08 -19.71 4.04
CA MET A 1 27.25 -18.49 3.89
C MET A 1 27.17 -18.17 2.41
N LYS A 2 25.99 -17.80 1.90
CA LYS A 2 25.79 -17.43 0.50
C LYS A 2 24.94 -16.16 0.44
N THR A 3 25.30 -15.21 -0.41
CA THR A 3 24.45 -14.06 -0.74
C THR A 3 23.55 -14.43 -1.92
N ILE A 4 22.26 -14.11 -1.82
CA ILE A 4 21.31 -14.17 -2.94
C ILE A 4 20.69 -12.80 -3.16
N THR A 5 20.30 -12.51 -4.39
CA THR A 5 19.54 -11.30 -4.73
C THR A 5 18.12 -11.70 -5.08
N LEU A 6 17.17 -11.00 -4.47
CA LEU A 6 15.74 -11.15 -4.70
C LEU A 6 15.20 -9.89 -5.37
N THR A 7 14.14 -10.06 -6.15
CA THR A 7 13.41 -9.00 -6.86
C THR A 7 11.91 -9.25 -6.67
N GLN A 8 11.13 -8.17 -6.63
CA GLN A 8 9.66 -8.20 -6.71
C GLN A 8 9.16 -7.77 -8.10
N ASP A 9 10.07 -7.50 -9.02
CA ASP A 9 9.84 -7.22 -10.44
C ASP A 9 9.06 -5.93 -10.71
N VAL A 10 9.04 -5.07 -9.69
CA VAL A 10 8.57 -3.71 -9.77
C VAL A 10 9.77 -2.78 -9.94
N GLY A 11 9.81 -2.05 -11.06
CA GLY A 11 10.78 -0.98 -11.32
C GLY A 11 12.27 -1.32 -11.07
N ASN A 12 12.68 -2.56 -11.39
CA ASN A 12 14.04 -3.09 -11.14
C ASN A 12 14.49 -3.08 -9.66
N ALA A 13 13.55 -2.95 -8.72
CA ALA A 13 13.86 -2.99 -7.31
C ALA A 13 14.35 -4.37 -6.89
N SER A 14 15.50 -4.42 -6.20
CA SER A 14 16.07 -5.67 -5.69
C SER A 14 16.75 -5.45 -4.34
N TYR A 15 16.91 -6.54 -3.60
CA TYR A 15 17.62 -6.57 -2.32
C TYR A 15 18.40 -7.87 -2.16
N SER A 16 19.51 -7.79 -1.43
CA SER A 16 20.38 -8.94 -1.19
C SER A 16 20.20 -9.50 0.21
N LEU A 17 20.08 -10.82 0.32
CA LEU A 17 19.93 -11.53 1.57
C LEU A 17 21.11 -12.49 1.79
N GLN A 18 21.52 -12.62 3.05
CA GLN A 18 22.42 -13.68 3.49
C GLN A 18 21.61 -14.93 3.81
N VAL A 19 21.96 -16.04 3.17
CA VAL A 19 21.36 -17.35 3.40
C VAL A 19 22.40 -18.39 3.81
N ARG A 20 21.94 -19.40 4.55
CA ARG A 20 22.72 -20.56 4.95
C ARG A 20 22.01 -21.83 4.52
N LYS A 21 22.79 -22.82 4.07
CA LYS A 21 22.25 -24.14 3.77
C LYS A 21 21.88 -24.82 5.09
N PHE A 22 20.67 -25.38 5.18
CA PHE A 22 20.25 -26.21 6.30
C PHE A 22 20.25 -27.69 5.90
N ILE A 23 20.26 -28.56 6.90
CA ILE A 23 20.12 -30.01 6.74
C ILE A 23 18.63 -30.33 6.92
N PRO A 24 17.92 -30.73 5.86
CA PRO A 24 16.50 -31.03 5.96
C PRO A 24 16.22 -32.14 6.99
N GLN A 25 15.16 -31.96 7.76
CA GLN A 25 14.66 -32.90 8.74
C GLN A 25 13.38 -33.59 8.25
N PRO A 26 13.00 -34.75 8.81
CA PRO A 26 11.72 -35.38 8.51
C PRO A 26 10.56 -34.40 8.75
N GLY A 27 9.74 -34.17 7.71
CA GLY A 27 8.63 -33.20 7.74
C GLY A 27 8.94 -31.84 7.09
N ASP A 28 10.21 -31.54 6.79
CA ASP A 28 10.55 -30.33 6.05
C ASP A 28 10.05 -30.41 4.61
N SER A 29 9.42 -29.33 4.13
CA SER A 29 9.02 -29.21 2.73
C SER A 29 10.18 -28.69 1.89
N LEU A 30 10.66 -29.52 0.96
CA LEU A 30 11.67 -29.19 -0.04
C LEU A 30 11.09 -28.97 -1.43
N GLU A 31 9.78 -28.88 -1.54
CA GLU A 31 9.08 -28.63 -2.79
C GLU A 31 7.99 -27.60 -2.55
N ARG A 32 7.89 -26.62 -3.45
CA ARG A 32 6.75 -25.70 -3.43
C ARG A 32 5.68 -26.25 -4.35
N THR A 33 4.46 -26.39 -3.83
CA THR A 33 3.30 -26.86 -4.58
C THR A 33 2.28 -25.73 -4.73
N TRP A 34 1.56 -25.72 -5.87
CA TRP A 34 0.47 -24.78 -6.10
C TRP A 34 -0.58 -25.38 -7.03
N ASN A 35 -1.83 -24.99 -6.82
CA ASN A 35 -2.95 -25.43 -7.66
C ASN A 35 -2.98 -24.61 -8.95
N THR A 36 -3.24 -25.28 -10.06
CA THR A 36 -3.54 -24.67 -11.36
C THR A 36 -4.82 -25.26 -11.93
N ALA A 37 -5.38 -24.66 -12.99
CA ALA A 37 -6.55 -25.21 -13.68
C ALA A 37 -6.32 -26.66 -14.15
N ASP A 38 -5.07 -27.01 -14.48
CA ASP A 38 -4.65 -28.33 -14.95
C ASP A 38 -4.26 -29.30 -13.81
N GLY A 39 -4.47 -28.90 -12.54
CA GLY A 39 -4.13 -29.68 -11.35
C GLY A 39 -2.97 -29.10 -10.52
N VAL A 40 -2.47 -29.91 -9.58
CA VAL A 40 -1.39 -29.51 -8.66
C VAL A 40 -0.04 -29.53 -9.39
N LYS A 41 0.69 -28.42 -9.36
CA LYS A 41 2.09 -28.33 -9.81
C LYS A 41 3.02 -28.29 -8.61
N ALA A 42 4.24 -28.80 -8.80
CA ALA A 42 5.30 -28.81 -7.80
C ALA A 42 6.62 -28.35 -8.42
N ASN A 43 7.45 -27.68 -7.62
CA ASN A 43 8.81 -27.31 -8.01
C ASN A 43 9.79 -27.57 -6.85
N PRO A 44 10.87 -28.33 -7.08
CA PRO A 44 11.91 -28.55 -6.09
C PRO A 44 12.56 -27.24 -5.63
N CYS A 45 12.84 -27.16 -4.33
CA CYS A 45 13.43 -25.99 -3.68
C CYS A 45 14.77 -26.34 -3.03
N ALA A 46 15.72 -25.42 -3.12
CA ALA A 46 17.01 -25.60 -2.48
C ALA A 46 16.91 -25.46 -0.95
N SER A 47 17.68 -26.24 -0.19
CA SER A 47 17.67 -26.23 1.28
C SER A 47 18.43 -25.04 1.88
N TYR A 48 18.01 -23.82 1.53
CA TYR A 48 18.53 -22.58 2.10
C TYR A 48 17.49 -21.87 2.97
N ALA A 49 17.97 -21.27 4.05
CA ALA A 49 17.20 -20.45 4.97
C ALA A 49 17.94 -19.13 5.23
N LEU A 50 17.24 -18.11 5.75
CA LEU A 50 17.87 -16.87 6.18
C LEU A 50 18.98 -17.14 7.20
N ALA A 51 20.14 -16.53 7.00
CA ALA A 51 21.26 -16.68 7.91
C ALA A 51 21.02 -15.93 9.23
N ASN A 52 20.37 -14.76 9.16
CA ASN A 52 20.06 -13.93 10.31
C ASN A 52 18.78 -13.12 10.07
N MET A 53 17.70 -13.51 10.74
CA MET A 53 16.39 -12.88 10.58
C MET A 53 16.36 -11.40 11.03
N ARG A 54 17.16 -11.02 12.04
CA ARG A 54 17.24 -9.63 12.52
C ARG A 54 17.95 -8.71 11.54
N GLU A 55 19.03 -9.18 10.91
CA GLU A 55 19.69 -8.38 9.87
C GLU A 55 18.83 -8.33 8.60
N THR A 56 18.15 -9.44 8.24
CA THR A 56 17.19 -9.44 7.14
C THR A 56 16.03 -8.46 7.37
N SER A 57 15.54 -8.35 8.60
CA SER A 57 14.55 -7.34 8.98
C SER A 57 14.99 -5.92 8.59
N LYS A 58 16.23 -5.53 8.92
CA LYS A 58 16.76 -4.22 8.56
C LYS A 58 16.86 -4.03 7.04
N VAL A 59 17.25 -5.10 6.31
CA VAL A 59 17.28 -5.08 4.85
C VAL A 59 15.90 -4.81 4.29
N PHE A 60 14.84 -5.45 4.83
CA PHE A 60 13.47 -5.21 4.38
C PHE A 60 12.98 -3.79 4.66
N VAL A 61 13.17 -3.27 5.87
CA VAL A 61 12.79 -1.87 6.17
C VAL A 61 13.49 -0.92 5.21
N ASN A 62 14.80 -1.10 5.01
CA ASN A 62 15.57 -0.24 4.12
C ASN A 62 15.13 -0.40 2.66
N PHE A 63 14.82 -1.61 2.22
CA PHE A 63 14.33 -1.88 0.87
C PHE A 63 13.01 -1.13 0.60
N VAL A 64 12.02 -1.29 1.49
CA VAL A 64 10.74 -0.59 1.33
C VAL A 64 10.97 0.93 1.35
N ASP A 65 11.73 1.44 2.32
CA ASP A 65 12.01 2.88 2.41
C ASP A 65 12.73 3.43 1.15
N THR A 66 13.63 2.63 0.57
CA THR A 66 14.39 3.01 -0.63
C THR A 66 13.50 3.02 -1.88
N TYR A 67 12.64 2.02 -2.04
CA TYR A 67 11.94 1.76 -3.30
C TYR A 67 10.47 2.15 -3.31
N ILE A 68 9.89 2.62 -2.19
CA ILE A 68 8.48 3.04 -2.11
C ILE A 68 8.05 4.00 -3.23
N LYS A 69 8.93 4.91 -3.66
CA LYS A 69 8.65 5.79 -4.80
C LYS A 69 8.58 5.01 -6.12
N THR A 70 9.48 4.06 -6.32
CA THR A 70 9.49 3.17 -7.47
C THR A 70 8.21 2.35 -7.56
N PHE A 71 7.69 1.85 -6.42
CA PHE A 71 6.40 1.17 -6.38
C PHE A 71 5.26 2.09 -6.76
N ILE A 72 5.19 3.29 -6.17
CA ILE A 72 4.17 4.30 -6.52
C ILE A 72 4.20 4.62 -8.01
N ASP A 73 5.39 4.87 -8.57
CA ASP A 73 5.55 5.23 -9.98
C ASP A 73 5.22 4.07 -10.95
N HIS A 74 5.30 2.82 -10.50
CA HIS A 74 5.07 1.63 -11.35
C HIS A 74 3.66 1.06 -11.22
N CYS A 75 3.12 1.03 -10.00
CA CYS A 75 1.80 0.46 -9.72
C CYS A 75 0.67 1.44 -10.00
N ILE A 76 0.94 2.75 -9.96
CA ILE A 76 -0.07 3.76 -10.29
C ILE A 76 0.07 4.10 -11.75
N ILE A 77 -0.97 3.73 -12.49
CA ILE A 77 -1.13 4.03 -13.91
C ILE A 77 -0.96 5.54 -14.12
N VAL A 78 0.07 5.92 -14.87
CA VAL A 78 0.43 7.33 -15.15
C VAL A 78 -0.72 8.05 -15.88
N GLU A 79 -1.53 7.28 -16.61
CA GLU A 79 -2.73 7.71 -17.32
C GLU A 79 -3.89 8.09 -16.39
N ASP A 80 -3.76 7.90 -15.06
CA ASP A 80 -4.71 8.40 -14.09
C ASP A 80 -4.16 9.54 -13.20
N PRO A 81 -4.32 10.81 -13.63
CA PRO A 81 -3.75 11.95 -12.94
C PRO A 81 -4.21 12.11 -11.49
N LEU A 82 -5.45 11.73 -11.17
CA LEU A 82 -5.99 11.95 -9.82
C LEU A 82 -5.36 10.99 -8.81
N LEU A 83 -5.25 9.70 -9.16
CA LEU A 83 -4.54 8.71 -8.34
C LEU A 83 -3.07 9.09 -8.22
N PHE A 84 -2.42 9.38 -9.35
CA PHE A 84 -1.02 9.76 -9.38
C PHE A 84 -0.72 10.95 -8.48
N MET A 85 -1.47 12.06 -8.63
CA MET A 85 -1.28 13.26 -7.80
C MET A 85 -1.54 12.99 -6.31
N THR A 86 -2.57 12.21 -5.98
CA THR A 86 -2.92 11.88 -4.59
C THR A 86 -1.78 11.14 -3.90
N TYR A 87 -1.25 10.10 -4.55
CA TYR A 87 -0.18 9.28 -3.98
C TYR A 87 1.16 10.02 -3.98
N GLN A 88 1.46 10.82 -5.00
CA GLN A 88 2.65 11.66 -5.01
C GLN A 88 2.62 12.70 -3.88
N MET A 89 1.47 13.31 -3.61
CA MET A 89 1.32 14.24 -2.50
C MET A 89 1.50 13.54 -1.15
N ALA A 90 0.91 12.36 -0.97
CA ALA A 90 1.09 11.54 0.22
C ALA A 90 2.57 11.15 0.44
N PHE A 91 3.26 10.69 -0.61
CA PHE A 91 4.69 10.38 -0.56
C PHE A 91 5.54 11.62 -0.23
N LYS A 92 5.29 12.75 -0.88
CA LYS A 92 6.00 13.99 -0.60
C LYS A 92 5.80 14.42 0.85
N HIS A 93 4.57 14.34 1.37
CA HIS A 93 4.26 14.71 2.76
C HIS A 93 4.89 13.74 3.77
N SER A 94 4.95 12.43 3.44
CA SER A 94 5.63 11.43 4.28
C SER A 94 7.13 11.71 4.45
N ARG A 95 7.75 12.39 3.48
CA ARG A 95 9.16 12.79 3.50
C ARG A 95 9.40 14.16 4.10
N LEU A 96 8.55 15.13 3.75
CA LEU A 96 8.84 16.55 3.97
C LEU A 96 8.03 17.21 5.09
N SER A 97 6.98 16.57 5.64
CA SER A 97 6.20 17.19 6.72
C SER A 97 7.11 17.58 7.87
N ALA A 98 6.89 18.75 8.49
CA ALA A 98 7.59 19.15 9.70
C ALA A 98 7.17 18.28 10.91
N ILE A 99 5.95 17.74 10.89
CA ILE A 99 5.37 16.97 11.99
C ILE A 99 5.83 15.51 11.87
N LYS A 100 6.57 15.05 12.89
CA LYS A 100 7.13 13.70 12.90
C LYS A 100 6.07 12.61 12.80
N ASP A 101 4.96 12.77 13.52
CA ASP A 101 3.91 11.75 13.58
C ASP A 101 3.19 11.61 12.23
N GLU A 102 3.02 12.71 11.48
CA GLU A 102 2.49 12.65 10.11
C GLU A 102 3.42 11.89 9.16
N ARG A 103 4.74 12.12 9.27
CA ARG A 103 5.73 11.37 8.49
C ARG A 103 5.68 9.87 8.82
N VAL A 104 5.59 9.53 10.10
CA VAL A 104 5.52 8.13 10.56
C VAL A 104 4.23 7.47 10.06
N LEU A 105 3.09 8.14 10.22
CA LEU A 105 1.80 7.64 9.79
C LEU A 105 1.77 7.38 8.28
N LEU A 106 2.15 8.38 7.48
CA LEU A 106 2.11 8.25 6.01
C LEU A 106 3.10 7.21 5.49
N ASN A 107 4.32 7.12 6.04
CA ASN A 107 5.23 6.04 5.65
C ASN A 107 4.67 4.67 6.03
N SER A 108 4.02 4.53 7.20
CA SER A 108 3.40 3.27 7.59
C SER A 108 2.27 2.85 6.63
N VAL A 109 1.48 3.80 6.13
CA VAL A 109 0.40 3.55 5.17
C VAL A 109 0.94 3.19 3.79
N LEU A 110 1.94 3.93 3.28
CA LEU A 110 2.51 3.68 1.96
C LEU A 110 3.28 2.34 1.88
N CYS A 111 3.82 1.85 2.99
CA CYS A 111 4.50 0.54 3.08
C CYS A 111 3.55 -0.68 2.99
N LEU A 112 2.23 -0.46 2.93
CA LEU A 112 1.23 -1.52 3.06
C LEU A 112 0.90 -2.24 1.74
N TRP A 113 1.32 -1.71 0.59
CA TRP A 113 0.90 -2.18 -0.72
C TRP A 113 1.99 -3.00 -1.38
N ASP A 114 1.72 -4.27 -1.67
CA ASP A 114 2.67 -5.12 -2.40
C ASP A 114 1.95 -6.32 -3.05
N TRP A 115 1.56 -6.18 -4.32
CA TRP A 115 1.29 -7.28 -5.26
C TRP A 115 1.23 -6.75 -6.70
N ASP A 116 2.24 -7.06 -7.53
CA ASP A 116 2.17 -6.86 -8.98
C ASP A 116 1.92 -8.21 -9.68
N PRO A 117 0.68 -8.47 -10.17
CA PRO A 117 0.35 -9.70 -10.90
C PRO A 117 0.92 -9.75 -12.32
N THR A 118 1.52 -8.66 -12.82
CA THR A 118 1.99 -8.51 -14.21
C THR A 118 3.51 -8.69 -14.38
N ALA A 119 4.23 -8.78 -13.26
CA ALA A 119 5.67 -9.02 -13.20
C ALA A 119 6.16 -10.15 -14.12
N GLY A 120 7.19 -9.89 -14.92
CA GLY A 120 7.70 -10.84 -15.92
C GLY A 120 8.34 -12.12 -15.34
N ASN A 121 8.60 -12.16 -14.04
CA ASN A 121 9.04 -13.34 -13.30
C ASN A 121 7.92 -14.01 -12.48
N TYR A 122 6.68 -13.52 -12.58
CA TYR A 122 5.54 -14.13 -11.92
C TYR A 122 5.52 -15.61 -12.32
N ARG A 123 5.73 -16.49 -11.32
CA ARG A 123 5.87 -17.96 -11.46
C ARG A 123 7.19 -18.51 -12.04
N LYS A 124 8.26 -17.73 -12.17
CA LYS A 124 9.57 -18.21 -12.69
C LYS A 124 10.57 -18.64 -11.63
N TYR A 125 10.63 -17.97 -10.49
CA TYR A 125 11.53 -18.33 -9.39
C TYR A 125 10.77 -18.37 -8.07
N LEU A 126 10.79 -19.52 -7.42
CA LEU A 126 10.08 -19.74 -6.18
C LEU A 126 11.07 -19.69 -5.00
N ALA A 127 10.85 -18.75 -4.08
CA ALA A 127 11.53 -18.79 -2.80
C ALA A 127 11.23 -20.14 -2.12
N PRO A 128 12.26 -20.85 -1.58
CA PRO A 128 12.06 -22.08 -0.83
C PRO A 128 11.00 -21.90 0.27
N PRO A 129 10.16 -22.91 0.57
CA PRO A 129 9.08 -22.79 1.56
C PRO A 129 9.57 -22.26 2.91
N VAL A 130 10.74 -22.71 3.38
CA VAL A 130 11.36 -22.24 4.62
C VAL A 130 11.76 -20.76 4.52
N LEU A 131 12.35 -20.34 3.41
CA LEU A 131 12.72 -18.94 3.18
C LEU A 131 11.47 -18.05 3.08
N GLN A 132 10.46 -18.50 2.35
CA GLN A 132 9.17 -17.83 2.22
C GLN A 132 8.51 -17.63 3.58
N ALA A 133 8.39 -18.70 4.37
CA ALA A 133 7.82 -18.64 5.71
C ALA A 133 8.60 -17.69 6.64
N GLN A 134 9.92 -17.62 6.52
CA GLN A 134 10.75 -16.68 7.28
C GLN A 134 10.56 -15.23 6.83
N ILE A 135 10.43 -14.98 5.53
CA ILE A 135 10.10 -13.65 4.99
C ILE A 135 8.71 -13.25 5.46
N GLU A 136 7.71 -14.12 5.32
CA GLU A 136 6.36 -13.90 5.80
C GLU A 136 6.31 -13.66 7.31
N SER A 137 7.07 -14.41 8.11
CA SER A 137 7.16 -14.22 9.56
C SER A 137 7.84 -12.89 9.93
N LEU A 138 8.79 -12.41 9.14
CA LEU A 138 9.43 -11.10 9.32
C LEU A 138 8.50 -9.95 8.91
N THR A 139 7.93 -10.00 7.72
CA THR A 139 6.92 -9.04 7.26
C THR A 139 5.75 -9.02 8.24
N THR A 140 5.32 -10.18 8.71
CA THR A 140 4.29 -10.29 9.75
C THR A 140 4.78 -9.66 11.03
N SER A 141 5.94 -10.00 11.58
CA SER A 141 6.37 -9.49 12.89
C SER A 141 6.80 -8.02 12.94
N MET A 142 7.22 -7.44 11.82
CA MET A 142 7.73 -6.07 11.77
C MET A 142 6.70 -5.06 11.29
N ILE A 143 5.76 -5.50 10.44
CA ILE A 143 4.78 -4.64 9.80
C ILE A 143 3.40 -5.05 10.31
N LEU A 144 3.06 -6.33 10.22
CA LEU A 144 1.72 -6.78 10.60
C LEU A 144 1.51 -6.84 12.12
N LEU A 145 2.39 -7.40 12.96
CA LEU A 145 2.22 -7.57 14.41
C LEU A 145 2.18 -6.25 15.17
N PRO A 146 2.99 -5.21 14.86
CA PRO A 146 2.78 -3.88 15.43
C PRO A 146 1.45 -3.26 15.01
N MET A 147 0.85 -3.75 13.92
CA MET A 147 -0.43 -3.32 13.36
C MET A 147 -1.57 -4.34 13.54
N GLN A 148 -1.34 -5.46 14.22
CA GLN A 148 -2.27 -6.59 14.30
C GLN A 148 -2.57 -6.94 15.74
N LYS A 149 -3.86 -6.95 16.02
CA LYS A 149 -4.51 -8.26 16.17
C LYS A 149 -4.99 -8.70 14.77
N GLU A 150 -4.54 -9.89 14.36
CA GLU A 150 -5.03 -10.95 13.43
C GLU A 150 -5.44 -10.67 11.95
N ALA A 151 -5.40 -11.72 11.09
CA ALA A 151 -4.83 -11.78 9.71
C ALA A 151 -5.75 -11.76 8.45
N ARG A 152 -5.13 -11.83 7.25
CA ARG A 152 -5.52 -11.38 5.87
C ARG A 152 -6.53 -12.27 5.15
N TYR A 153 -7.50 -11.71 4.42
CA TYR A 153 -8.36 -12.39 3.40
C TYR A 153 -7.49 -13.40 2.63
N TRP A 154 -7.59 -14.74 2.73
CA TRP A 154 -8.49 -15.77 3.32
C TRP A 154 -9.11 -15.61 4.73
N ASN A 155 -8.89 -14.49 5.40
CA ASN A 155 -9.54 -14.09 6.63
C ASN A 155 -10.28 -12.74 6.46
N HIS A 156 -11.62 -12.84 6.36
CA HIS A 156 -12.57 -11.73 6.22
C HIS A 156 -12.39 -10.60 7.26
N GLU A 157 -11.65 -10.85 8.32
CA GLU A 157 -11.42 -9.89 9.37
C GLU A 157 -10.41 -8.79 8.98
N ILE A 158 -9.44 -9.05 8.08
CA ILE A 158 -8.41 -8.04 7.79
C ILE A 158 -8.80 -6.97 6.77
N VAL A 159 -9.39 -7.31 5.63
CA VAL A 159 -9.94 -6.31 4.70
C VAL A 159 -11.09 -5.58 5.39
N GLU A 160 -11.89 -6.20 6.27
CA GLU A 160 -12.73 -5.46 7.23
C GLU A 160 -11.92 -4.47 8.07
N ARG A 161 -10.78 -4.88 8.65
CA ARG A 161 -9.88 -3.97 9.39
C ARG A 161 -9.28 -2.86 8.52
N PHE A 162 -8.88 -3.14 7.27
CA PHE A 162 -8.36 -2.13 6.35
C PHE A 162 -9.46 -1.16 5.93
N HIS A 163 -10.66 -1.66 5.64
CA HIS A 163 -11.84 -0.85 5.37
C HIS A 163 -12.20 -0.01 6.59
N SER A 164 -12.14 -0.59 7.80
CA SER A 164 -12.37 0.12 9.06
C SER A 164 -11.32 1.20 9.31
N GLY A 165 -10.04 0.92 9.02
CA GLY A 165 -8.95 1.90 9.09
C GLY A 165 -9.14 3.03 8.08
N ALA A 166 -9.44 2.70 6.82
CA ALA A 166 -9.74 3.68 5.77
C ALA A 166 -10.96 4.54 6.11
N ARG A 167 -12.04 3.94 6.64
CA ARG A 167 -13.22 4.65 7.13
C ARG A 167 -12.91 5.55 8.33
N THR A 168 -12.06 5.11 9.25
CA THR A 168 -11.63 5.92 10.39
C THR A 168 -10.82 7.13 9.92
N MET A 169 -9.93 6.94 8.95
CA MET A 169 -9.18 8.03 8.32
C MET A 169 -10.11 8.98 7.55
N LEU A 170 -11.12 8.47 6.83
CA LEU A 170 -12.15 9.28 6.17
C LEU A 170 -12.98 10.08 7.17
N ALA A 171 -13.43 9.45 8.26
CA ALA A 171 -14.18 10.11 9.32
C ALA A 171 -13.33 11.21 9.98
N TYR A 172 -12.06 10.92 10.26
CA TYR A 172 -11.12 11.90 10.80
C TYR A 172 -10.87 13.05 9.83
N PHE A 173 -10.72 12.77 8.53
CA PHE A 173 -10.60 13.79 7.49
C PHE A 173 -11.81 14.73 7.50
N HIS A 174 -13.03 14.19 7.44
CA HIS A 174 -14.25 14.99 7.46
C HIS A 174 -14.44 15.76 8.77
N TYR A 175 -14.07 15.16 9.90
CA TYR A 175 -14.06 15.82 11.21
C TYR A 175 -13.08 17.00 11.27
N CYS A 176 -11.84 16.81 10.81
CA CYS A 176 -10.80 17.84 10.77
C CYS A 176 -11.19 19.04 9.91
N ASN A 177 -11.94 18.79 8.84
CA ASN A 177 -12.46 19.86 7.99
C ASN A 177 -13.63 20.63 8.63
N LYS A 178 -14.22 20.15 9.74
CA LYS A 178 -15.29 20.84 10.52
C LYS A 178 -16.48 21.34 9.66
N GLY A 179 -16.85 20.57 8.63
CA GLY A 179 -17.88 20.97 7.65
C GLY A 179 -17.41 21.97 6.58
N GLY A 180 -16.13 22.36 6.60
CA GLY A 180 -15.45 22.95 5.47
C GLY A 180 -15.35 21.92 4.35
N HIS A 181 -15.73 22.31 3.15
CA HIS A 181 -15.66 21.44 1.98
C HIS A 181 -14.53 21.95 1.09
N PRO A 182 -13.26 21.63 1.38
CA PRO A 182 -12.13 22.25 0.71
C PRO A 182 -12.21 22.09 -0.80
N PHE A 183 -12.68 20.95 -1.30
CA PHE A 183 -12.82 20.70 -2.74
C PHE A 183 -14.04 21.37 -3.40
N SER A 184 -14.87 22.10 -2.65
CA SER A 184 -15.93 22.96 -3.18
C SER A 184 -15.72 24.44 -2.87
N MET A 185 -14.62 24.80 -2.21
CA MET A 185 -14.27 26.19 -1.93
C MET A 185 -13.64 26.87 -3.14
N ASP A 186 -13.84 28.18 -3.25
CA ASP A 186 -13.20 29.01 -4.26
C ASP A 186 -11.78 29.43 -3.81
N TRP A 187 -10.77 28.69 -4.25
CA TRP A 187 -9.36 28.93 -3.95
C TRP A 187 -8.72 30.05 -4.78
N THR A 188 -9.50 30.74 -5.63
CA THR A 188 -9.02 31.99 -6.25
C THR A 188 -9.11 33.17 -5.27
N ARG A 189 -9.90 33.04 -4.20
CA ARG A 189 -10.08 34.06 -3.18
C ARG A 189 -8.93 34.05 -2.17
N PRO A 190 -8.18 35.16 -2.00
CA PRO A 190 -7.09 35.24 -1.02
C PRO A 190 -7.53 34.97 0.42
N ALA A 191 -8.76 35.35 0.78
CA ALA A 191 -9.32 35.12 2.12
C ALA A 191 -9.43 33.63 2.46
N ASN A 192 -9.82 32.78 1.50
CA ASN A 192 -9.93 31.33 1.71
C ASN A 192 -8.56 30.68 1.87
N VAL A 193 -7.58 31.12 1.07
CA VAL A 193 -6.19 30.65 1.17
C VAL A 193 -5.58 31.03 2.52
N ALA A 194 -5.78 32.28 2.96
CA ALA A 194 -5.29 32.76 4.24
C ALA A 194 -5.94 32.04 5.42
N PHE A 195 -7.26 31.81 5.37
CA PHE A 195 -7.99 31.08 6.41
C PHE A 195 -7.52 29.64 6.58
N ALA A 196 -7.21 28.96 5.47
CA ALA A 196 -6.75 27.57 5.48
C ALA A 196 -5.22 27.43 5.67
N GLU A 197 -4.50 28.55 5.79
CA GLU A 197 -3.04 28.61 5.97
C GLU A 197 -2.26 27.80 4.91
N LEU A 198 -2.77 27.76 3.67
CA LEU A 198 -2.20 26.96 2.60
C LEU A 198 -1.06 27.69 1.89
N GLY A 199 0.05 26.97 1.66
CA GLY A 199 1.13 27.42 0.81
C GLY A 199 0.78 27.36 -0.68
N PRO A 200 1.52 28.07 -1.56
CA PRO A 200 1.22 28.13 -2.99
C PRO A 200 1.08 26.77 -3.67
N GLN A 201 1.99 25.83 -3.37
CA GLN A 201 1.95 24.47 -3.93
C GLN A 201 0.71 23.68 -3.49
N GLN A 202 0.22 23.91 -2.27
CA GLN A 202 -0.98 23.25 -1.77
C GLN A 202 -2.24 23.83 -2.42
N VAL A 203 -2.26 25.14 -2.66
CA VAL A 203 -3.35 25.81 -3.40
C VAL A 203 -3.43 25.28 -4.84
N ASP A 204 -2.29 25.17 -5.52
CA ASP A 204 -2.25 24.64 -6.89
C ASP A 204 -2.69 23.18 -6.95
N PHE A 205 -2.24 22.36 -5.98
CA PHE A 205 -2.70 20.98 -5.84
C PHE A 205 -4.23 20.92 -5.70
N ILE A 206 -4.82 21.67 -4.77
CA ILE A 206 -6.27 21.63 -4.56
C ILE A 206 -7.02 22.08 -5.82
N LYS A 207 -6.59 23.16 -6.47
CA LYS A 207 -7.22 23.66 -7.71
C LYS A 207 -7.21 22.61 -8.82
N GLU A 208 -6.10 21.90 -8.99
CA GLU A 208 -5.98 20.87 -10.01
C GLU A 208 -6.81 19.63 -9.66
N THR A 209 -6.77 19.20 -8.39
CA THR A 209 -7.61 18.12 -7.87
C THR A 209 -9.09 18.39 -8.10
N VAL A 210 -9.57 19.63 -7.87
CA VAL A 210 -10.98 20.00 -8.12
C VAL A 210 -11.39 19.78 -9.57
N LYS A 211 -10.52 20.09 -10.54
CA LYS A 211 -10.82 19.84 -11.96
C LYS A 211 -10.94 18.34 -12.25
N LEU A 212 -9.96 17.55 -11.79
CA LEU A 212 -9.94 16.11 -12.00
C LEU A 212 -11.12 15.38 -11.36
N ILE A 213 -11.59 15.85 -10.21
CA ILE A 213 -12.80 15.33 -9.55
C ILE A 213 -14.05 15.63 -10.37
N GLN A 214 -14.15 16.83 -10.96
CA GLN A 214 -15.29 17.19 -11.82
C GLN A 214 -15.39 16.24 -13.02
N ASP A 215 -14.26 15.89 -13.63
CA ASP A 215 -14.21 14.96 -14.76
C ASP A 215 -14.61 13.53 -14.36
N LYS A 216 -14.34 13.11 -13.12
CA LYS A 216 -14.68 11.77 -12.60
C LYS A 216 -16.01 11.69 -11.83
N ARG A 217 -16.80 12.77 -11.77
CA ARG A 217 -18.02 12.84 -10.95
C ARG A 217 -19.00 11.69 -11.23
N SER A 218 -19.28 11.42 -12.50
CA SER A 218 -20.22 10.35 -12.88
C SER A 218 -19.73 8.94 -12.49
N HIS A 219 -18.41 8.73 -12.56
CA HIS A 219 -17.77 7.50 -12.08
C HIS A 219 -17.94 7.35 -10.56
N PHE A 220 -17.66 8.41 -9.81
CA PHE A 220 -17.77 8.42 -8.35
C PHE A 220 -19.20 8.17 -7.86
N GLU A 221 -20.19 8.77 -8.54
CA GLU A 221 -21.61 8.52 -8.27
C GLU A 221 -21.96 7.04 -8.52
N THR A 222 -21.43 6.45 -9.58
CA THR A 222 -21.66 5.03 -9.93
C THR A 222 -21.04 4.08 -8.91
N ILE A 223 -19.77 4.31 -8.54
CA ILE A 223 -19.06 3.50 -7.52
C ILE A 223 -19.82 3.51 -6.20
N LYS A 224 -20.25 4.70 -5.76
CA LYS A 224 -20.98 4.85 -4.50
C LYS A 224 -22.34 4.17 -4.56
N LEU A 225 -23.09 4.32 -5.65
CA LEU A 225 -24.40 3.68 -5.82
C LEU A 225 -24.31 2.15 -5.80
N LYS A 226 -23.25 1.59 -6.36
CA LYS A 226 -23.04 0.14 -6.45
C LYS A 226 -22.32 -0.46 -5.25
N GLU A 227 -21.81 0.37 -4.34
CA GLU A 227 -20.89 -0.05 -3.27
C GLU A 227 -19.70 -0.87 -3.84
N ASP A 228 -19.12 -0.39 -4.93
CA ASP A 228 -18.09 -1.14 -5.68
C ASP A 228 -16.72 -1.04 -4.99
N PHE A 229 -16.51 -1.87 -3.96
CA PHE A 229 -15.27 -1.90 -3.16
C PHE A 229 -14.03 -2.30 -3.96
N ASP A 230 -14.21 -2.93 -5.12
CA ASP A 230 -13.11 -3.38 -5.98
C ASP A 230 -12.61 -2.27 -6.92
N ASP A 231 -13.31 -1.12 -7.00
CA ASP A 231 -12.86 0.03 -7.78
C ASP A 231 -11.78 0.83 -7.02
N ASP A 232 -10.69 1.17 -7.72
CA ASP A 232 -9.54 1.92 -7.19
C ASP A 232 -9.93 3.28 -6.55
N TYR A 233 -11.09 3.83 -6.94
CA TYR A 233 -11.62 5.09 -6.42
C TYR A 233 -12.55 4.97 -5.22
N TYR A 234 -12.92 3.77 -4.79
CA TYR A 234 -13.98 3.58 -3.78
C TYR A 234 -13.79 4.43 -2.52
N PHE A 235 -12.59 4.42 -1.93
CA PHE A 235 -12.28 5.24 -0.75
C PHE A 235 -11.93 6.70 -1.09
N ILE A 236 -11.31 6.93 -2.25
CA ILE A 236 -10.85 8.27 -2.66
C ILE A 236 -12.03 9.17 -3.02
N ALA A 237 -13.04 8.63 -3.72
CA ALA A 237 -14.26 9.35 -4.07
C ALA A 237 -14.98 9.92 -2.83
N GLN A 238 -14.89 9.23 -1.70
CA GLN A 238 -15.53 9.62 -0.45
C GLN A 238 -14.86 10.83 0.25
N LEU A 239 -13.61 11.17 -0.10
CA LEU A 239 -12.97 12.42 0.36
C LEU A 239 -13.65 13.66 -0.22
N TYR A 240 -14.30 13.51 -1.38
CA TYR A 240 -14.86 14.60 -2.17
C TYR A 240 -16.38 14.71 -2.05
N ASP A 241 -16.99 13.85 -1.25
CA ASP A 241 -18.44 13.80 -1.06
C ASP A 241 -18.90 14.90 -0.08
N LEU A 242 -19.74 15.81 -0.58
CA LEU A 242 -20.32 16.91 0.21
C LEU A 242 -21.31 16.43 1.27
N HIS A 243 -21.95 15.30 1.02
CA HIS A 243 -22.94 14.71 1.91
C HIS A 243 -22.43 13.39 2.45
N TRP A 244 -21.11 13.33 2.70
CA TRP A 244 -20.50 12.16 3.29
C TRP A 244 -21.13 11.89 4.66
N ILE A 245 -21.65 10.69 4.83
CA ILE A 245 -22.17 10.18 6.10
C ILE A 245 -21.32 8.94 6.42
N PRO A 246 -20.85 8.77 7.66
CA PRO A 246 -20.19 7.53 8.04
C PRO A 246 -21.17 6.38 7.83
N LEU A 247 -20.90 5.56 6.81
CA LEU A 247 -21.68 4.36 6.56
C LEU A 247 -21.37 3.37 7.69
N HIS A 248 -22.37 3.10 8.53
CA HIS A 248 -22.35 1.99 9.47
C HIS A 248 -22.83 0.74 8.77
N THR A 249 -21.95 -0.24 8.52
CA THR A 249 -22.42 -1.63 8.42
C THR A 249 -21.32 -2.69 8.49
N ILE A 250 -21.70 -3.73 9.26
CA ILE A 250 -21.11 -5.03 9.63
C ILE A 250 -19.80 -4.96 10.41
#